data_AF-A0A165KFN9-F1
#
_entry.id   AF-A0A165KFN9-F1
#
_cell.length_a   1.000
_cell.length_b   1.000
_cell.length_c   1.000
_cell.angle_alpha   90.00
_cell.angle_beta   90.00
_cell.angle_gamma   90.00
#
_symmetry.space_group_name_H-M   'P 1'
#
loop_
_entity.id
_entity.type
_entity.pdbx_description
1 polymer ?
#
loop_
_entity_poly.entity_id
_entity_poly.type
_entity_poly.pdbx_seq_one_letter_code
_entity_poly.pdbx_strand_id
1 'polypeptide(L)'
;AEKLTLMDLHRRLGHIAPRAIRELVSKGRIAGIILVPADEVETCEACIRAKSTRKPVPTEREGDRAEELGEEIHSDLWGAARV
;
A
#
# COMPACT_ATOMS: atom_id res chain seq x y z
N ALA A 1 -12.82 8.75 -29.82
CA ALA A 1 -12.40 8.77 -28.40
C ALA A 1 -12.06 7.34 -27.97
N GLU A 2 -10.93 7.16 -27.31
CA GLU A 2 -10.44 5.86 -26.85
C GLU A 2 -11.30 5.37 -25.67
N LYS A 3 -11.71 4.11 -25.68
CA LYS A 3 -12.43 3.49 -24.56
C LYS A 3 -11.42 2.89 -23.58
N LEU A 4 -11.41 3.37 -22.35
CA LEU A 4 -10.47 2.91 -21.33
C LEU A 4 -11.20 2.54 -20.04
N THR A 5 -10.70 1.53 -19.36
CA THR A 5 -11.18 1.20 -18.01
C THR A 5 -10.58 2.16 -16.99
N LEU A 6 -11.17 2.16 -15.78
CA LEU A 6 -10.65 2.91 -14.65
C LEU A 6 -9.21 2.47 -14.28
N MET A 7 -8.92 1.18 -14.42
CA MET A 7 -7.60 0.62 -14.10
C MET A 7 -6.56 0.90 -15.19
N ASP A 8 -6.97 1.03 -16.45
CA ASP A 8 -6.08 1.50 -17.52
C ASP A 8 -5.62 2.93 -17.26
N LEU A 9 -6.56 3.82 -16.93
CA LEU A 9 -6.24 5.20 -16.56
C LEU A 9 -5.43 5.26 -15.26
N HIS A 10 -5.70 4.37 -14.30
CA HIS A 10 -4.91 4.29 -13.08
C HIS A 10 -3.44 4.00 -13.41
N ARG A 11 -3.15 3.04 -14.28
CA ARG A 11 -1.78 2.71 -14.68
C ARG A 11 -1.16 3.82 -15.55
N ARG A 12 -1.90 4.35 -16.54
CA ARG A 12 -1.40 5.38 -17.48
C ARG A 12 -1.14 6.74 -16.82
N LEU A 13 -1.91 7.09 -15.78
CA LEU A 13 -1.78 8.37 -15.07
C LEU A 13 -0.90 8.26 -13.82
N GLY A 14 -0.02 7.25 -13.73
CA GLY A 14 0.95 7.14 -12.64
C GLY A 14 0.35 6.69 -11.31
N HIS A 15 -0.58 5.74 -11.34
CA HIS A 15 -1.18 5.13 -10.15
C HIS A 15 -1.94 6.11 -9.23
N ILE A 16 -2.55 7.15 -9.81
CA ILE A 16 -3.45 8.06 -9.08
C ILE A 16 -4.71 7.33 -8.60
N ALA A 17 -5.32 7.85 -7.55
CA ALA A 17 -6.49 7.22 -6.95
C ALA A 17 -7.64 7.07 -7.98
N PRO A 18 -8.35 5.92 -8.03
CA PRO A 18 -9.50 5.74 -8.92
C PRO A 18 -10.55 6.85 -8.78
N ARG A 19 -10.76 7.37 -7.57
CA ARG A 19 -11.60 8.54 -7.31
C ARG A 19 -11.16 9.79 -8.10
N ALA A 20 -9.86 10.09 -8.11
CA ALA A 20 -9.31 11.25 -8.82
C ALA A 20 -9.52 11.11 -10.33
N ILE A 21 -9.38 9.89 -10.87
CA ILE A 21 -9.64 9.62 -12.29
C ILE A 21 -11.11 9.90 -12.64
N ARG A 22 -12.06 9.40 -11.84
CA ARG A 22 -13.50 9.65 -12.04
C ARG A 22 -13.79 11.16 -12.05
N GLU A 23 -13.16 11.91 -11.16
CA GLU A 23 -13.32 13.37 -11.07
C GLU A 23 -12.71 14.11 -12.28
N LEU A 24 -11.53 13.69 -12.74
CA LEU A 24 -10.89 14.28 -13.92
C LEU A 24 -11.71 14.04 -15.19
N VAL A 25 -12.27 12.84 -15.35
CA VAL A 25 -13.13 12.50 -16.49
C VAL A 25 -14.45 13.26 -16.40
N SER A 26 -15.12 13.27 -15.24
CA SER A 26 -16.42 13.94 -15.10
C SER A 26 -16.34 15.46 -15.26
N LYS A 27 -15.21 16.07 -14.87
CA LYS A 27 -14.94 17.50 -15.08
C LYS A 27 -14.40 17.82 -16.47
N GLY A 28 -14.32 16.85 -17.37
CA GLY A 28 -13.82 17.04 -18.75
C GLY A 28 -12.35 17.47 -18.82
N ARG A 29 -11.54 17.17 -17.79
CA ARG A 29 -10.12 17.55 -17.72
C ARG A 29 -9.21 16.64 -18.53
N ILE A 30 -9.71 15.46 -18.89
CA ILE A 30 -9.02 14.50 -19.75
C ILE A 30 -9.83 14.41 -21.05
N ALA A 31 -9.23 14.86 -22.15
CA ALA A 31 -9.86 14.84 -23.47
C ALA A 31 -9.63 13.50 -24.19
N GLY A 32 -10.53 13.18 -25.12
CA GLY A 32 -10.33 12.07 -26.06
C GLY A 32 -10.58 10.67 -25.48
N ILE A 33 -11.05 10.55 -24.24
CA ILE A 33 -11.27 9.28 -23.54
C ILE A 33 -12.75 9.11 -23.18
N ILE A 34 -13.27 7.90 -23.35
CA ILE A 34 -14.56 7.46 -22.82
C ILE A 34 -14.27 6.41 -21.75
N LEU A 35 -14.62 6.71 -20.50
CA LEU A 35 -14.47 5.76 -19.41
C LEU A 35 -15.50 4.64 -19.58
N VAL A 36 -15.03 3.40 -19.70
CA VAL A 36 -15.89 2.22 -19.69
C VAL A 36 -16.45 2.07 -18.27
N PRO A 37 -17.78 1.99 -18.09
CA PRO A 37 -18.37 1.67 -16.80
C PRO A 37 -18.05 0.20 -16.48
N ALA A 38 -16.89 -0.01 -15.86
CA ALA A 38 -16.49 -1.28 -15.26
C ALA A 38 -16.52 -1.08 -13.74
N ASP A 39 -17.37 -1.86 -13.08
CA ASP A 39 -17.87 -1.56 -11.73
C ASP A 39 -17.03 -2.15 -10.59
N GLU A 40 -15.81 -2.62 -10.84
CA GLU A 40 -14.91 -3.04 -9.76
C GLU A 40 -13.52 -2.44 -9.91
N VAL A 41 -13.08 -1.76 -8.84
CA VAL A 41 -11.69 -1.34 -8.68
C VAL A 41 -10.89 -2.58 -8.32
N GLU A 42 -10.04 -3.03 -9.24
CA GLU A 42 -9.13 -4.13 -8.96
C GLU A 42 -8.02 -3.70 -8.00
N THR A 43 -7.52 -4.65 -7.22
CA THR A 43 -6.31 -4.46 -6.41
C THR A 43 -5.11 -4.23 -7.32
N CYS A 44 -4.41 -3.11 -7.10
CA CYS A 44 -3.15 -2.82 -7.80
C CYS A 44 -1.97 -3.21 -6.91
N GLU A 45 -1.28 -4.28 -7.27
CA GLU A 45 -0.11 -4.77 -6.51
C GLU A 45 1.01 -3.72 -6.41
N ALA A 46 1.27 -2.95 -7.48
CA ALA A 46 2.23 -1.86 -7.45
C ALA A 46 1.86 -0.80 -6.40
N CYS A 47 0.58 -0.44 -6.29
CA CYS A 47 0.11 0.46 -5.24
C CYS A 47 0.25 -0.14 -3.85
N ILE A 48 -0.06 -1.42 -3.67
CA ILE A 48 0.08 -2.10 -2.39
C ILE A 48 1.54 -2.04 -1.94
N ARG A 49 2.48 -2.40 -2.83
CA ARG A 49 3.91 -2.40 -2.50
C ARG A 49 4.46 -0.99 -2.25
N ALA A 50 3.95 0.02 -2.96
CA ALA A 50 4.46 1.40 -2.86
C ALA A 50 3.77 2.26 -1.79
N LYS A 51 2.48 2.06 -1.53
CA LYS A 51 1.64 2.94 -0.68
C LYS A 51 1.21 2.30 0.64
N SER A 52 1.32 0.97 0.79
CA SER A 52 0.98 0.35 2.07
C SER A 52 1.87 0.91 3.16
N THR A 53 1.25 1.45 4.20
CA THR A 53 1.97 1.81 5.41
C THR A 53 2.26 0.56 6.23
N ARG A 54 3.40 0.56 6.93
CA ARG A 54 3.67 -0.45 7.95
C ARG A 54 2.60 -0.35 9.04
N LYS A 55 2.10 -1.49 9.54
CA LYS A 55 1.28 -1.52 10.75
C LYS A 55 2.04 -0.85 11.90
N PRO A 56 1.39 0.01 12.71
CA PRO A 56 2.05 0.64 13.84
C PRO A 56 2.67 -0.43 14.73
N VAL A 57 3.86 -0.14 15.25
CA VAL A 57 4.46 -0.98 16.29
C VAL A 57 3.74 -0.67 17.59
N PRO A 58 3.25 -1.67 18.32
CA PRO A 58 2.69 -1.45 19.66
C PRO A 58 3.69 -0.66 20.51
N THR A 59 3.18 0.34 21.23
CA THR A 59 3.99 1.13 22.17
C THR A 59 4.30 0.37 23.44
N GLU A 60 3.51 -0.67 23.72
CA GLU A 60 3.66 -1.56 24.85
C GLU A 60 3.96 -2.98 24.38
N ARG A 61 4.73 -3.72 25.19
CA ARG A 61 5.01 -5.14 24.92
C ARG A 61 3.73 -5.94 25.14
N GLU A 62 3.31 -6.66 24.12
CA GLU A 62 2.24 -7.65 24.19
C GLU A 62 2.82 -9.07 24.41
N GLY A 63 2.00 -9.98 24.96
CA GLY A 63 2.34 -11.39 25.17
C GLY A 63 2.86 -11.72 26.58
N ASP A 64 2.94 -13.02 26.85
CA ASP A 64 3.33 -13.56 28.16
C ASP A 64 4.76 -13.17 28.51
N ARG A 65 5.08 -13.12 29.81
CA ARG A 65 6.43 -12.86 30.33
C ARG A 65 6.84 -14.04 31.19
N ALA A 66 8.15 -14.28 31.27
CA ALA A 66 8.72 -15.09 32.34
C ALA A 66 8.19 -14.62 33.71
N GLU A 67 7.66 -15.56 34.48
CA GLU A 67 7.16 -15.37 35.83
C GLU A 67 8.27 -15.64 36.85
N GLU A 68 9.25 -16.47 36.49
CA GLU A 68 10.37 -16.86 37.35
C GLU A 68 11.74 -16.41 36.82
N LEU A 69 12.69 -16.23 37.75
CA LEU A 69 14.05 -15.83 37.40
C LEU A 69 14.76 -16.92 36.59
N GLY A 70 15.19 -16.58 35.38
CA GLY A 70 15.93 -17.49 34.50
C GLY A 70 15.05 -18.42 33.66
N GLU A 71 13.72 -18.29 33.74
CA GLU A 71 12.77 -19.03 32.90
C GLU A 71 12.96 -18.71 31.41
N GLU A 72 13.26 -17.45 31.07
CA GLU A 72 13.53 -17.02 29.70
C GLU A 72 14.82 -16.19 29.63
N ILE A 73 15.73 -16.56 28.73
CA ILE A 73 16.99 -15.85 28.47
C ILE A 73 17.04 -15.46 26.99
N HIS A 74 17.06 -14.16 26.72
CA HIS A 74 17.34 -13.64 25.38
C HIS A 74 18.81 -13.26 25.28
N SER A 75 19.49 -13.76 24.25
CA SER A 75 20.85 -13.35 23.90
C SER A 75 20.89 -12.97 22.44
N ASP A 76 21.63 -11.92 22.11
CA ASP A 76 21.87 -11.48 20.74
C ASP A 76 23.35 -11.18 20.55
N LEU A 77 23.84 -11.38 19.32
CA LEU A 77 25.21 -11.08 18.97
C LEU A 77 25.29 -9.63 18.52
N TRP A 78 26.11 -8.85 19.22
CA TRP A 78 26.54 -7.58 18.67
C TRP A 78 27.46 -7.83 17.47
N GLY A 79 27.23 -7.08 16.38
CA GLY A 79 27.75 -7.36 15.04
C GLY A 79 29.27 -7.43 14.91
N ALA A 80 29.75 -7.60 13.66
CA ALA A 80 31.15 -7.90 13.33
C ALA A 80 32.14 -6.81 13.79
N ALA A 81 32.53 -6.88 15.07
CA ALA A 81 33.54 -6.03 15.66
C ALA A 81 34.90 -6.40 15.06
N ARG A 82 35.55 -5.43 14.43
CA ARG A 82 36.94 -5.56 14.01
C ARG A 82 37.82 -5.07 15.15
N VAL A 83 38.86 -5.84 15.46
CA VAL A 83 39.93 -5.45 16.40
C VAL A 83 40.91 -4.53 15.69
#